data_AF-A0A6N6KTB9-F1
#
_entry.id   AF-A0A6N6KTB9-F1
#
_cell.length_a   1.000
_cell.length_b   1.000
_cell.length_c   1.000
_cell.angle_alpha   90.00
_cell.angle_beta   90.00
_cell.angle_gamma   90.00
#
_symmetry.space_group_name_H-M   'P 1'
#
loop_
_entity.id
_entity.type
_entity.pdbx_description
1 polymer ?
#
loop_
_entity_poly.entity_id
_entity_poly.type
_entity_poly.pdbx_seq_one_letter_code
_entity_poly.pdbx_strand_id
1 'polypeptide(L)'
;MLQWLKKLSLQKQILWGLLIASAFILLWVTANLLPAGLDFHNSFRPVVHTAISGTSPYEVPGFYNPPWTIIPLIPFAILPERFGSALMIMAAIASLAYVSHRMGAKPIAVILLVLSPPALHGYLSGNIDWLPVIGYLMPPQIGLFFISIKPQLGLGVGVYWLAESWREGGWRKTLQVFAPVAIGLLLSFALFGLWPLKYNFNAEDWWWNASLWPTSLPVGLGLMVAALRTRRIEYAIAASPCFSPYVLFHSWVVVLIAIVAATPEFIATLTGLWGLIAIRATTGGK
;
A
#
# COMPACT_ATOMS: atom_id res chain seq x y z
N MET A 1 -11.21 -19.70 -18.94
CA MET A 1 -11.61 -18.37 -19.45
C MET A 1 -12.50 -18.44 -20.70
N LEU A 2 -12.08 -19.10 -21.78
CA LEU A 2 -12.83 -19.16 -23.05
C LEU A 2 -14.25 -19.74 -22.94
N GLN A 3 -14.46 -20.78 -22.12
CA GLN A 3 -15.80 -21.36 -21.91
C GLN A 3 -16.76 -20.44 -21.12
N TRP A 4 -16.22 -19.57 -20.25
CA TRP A 4 -17.03 -18.59 -19.52
C TRP A 4 -17.45 -17.43 -20.42
N LEU A 5 -16.53 -16.93 -21.26
CA LEU A 5 -16.82 -15.87 -22.23
C LEU A 5 -17.95 -16.28 -23.19
N LYS A 6 -18.00 -17.54 -23.62
CA LYS A 6 -19.08 -18.08 -24.47
C LYS A 6 -20.47 -18.03 -23.81
N LYS A 7 -20.56 -17.88 -22.49
CA LYS A 7 -21.84 -17.73 -21.77
C LYS A 7 -22.32 -16.27 -21.64
N LEU A 8 -21.48 -15.30 -22.01
CA LEU A 8 -21.83 -13.88 -21.97
C LEU A 8 -22.56 -13.48 -23.27
N SER A 9 -23.45 -12.49 -23.18
CA SER A 9 -24.02 -11.86 -24.38
C SER A 9 -22.92 -11.20 -25.22
N LEU A 10 -23.14 -11.10 -26.53
CA LEU A 10 -22.19 -10.47 -27.46
C LEU A 10 -21.77 -9.06 -26.99
N GLN A 11 -22.72 -8.25 -26.50
CA GLN A 11 -22.43 -6.92 -25.95
C GLN A 11 -21.44 -6.97 -24.78
N LYS A 12 -21.59 -7.94 -23.87
CA LYS A 12 -20.67 -8.13 -22.74
C LYS A 12 -19.30 -8.60 -23.24
N GLN A 13 -19.25 -9.49 -24.23
CA GLN A 13 -17.99 -9.93 -24.83
C GLN A 13 -17.24 -8.75 -25.47
N ILE A 14 -17.94 -7.90 -26.24
CA ILE A 14 -17.37 -6.68 -26.84
C ILE A 14 -16.85 -5.74 -25.75
N LEU A 15 -17.63 -5.49 -24.70
CA LEU A 15 -17.22 -4.63 -23.58
C LEU A 15 -15.95 -5.16 -22.91
N TRP A 16 -15.87 -6.46 -22.62
CA TRP A 16 -14.66 -7.08 -22.07
C TRP A 16 -13.47 -6.99 -23.03
N GLY A 17 -13.69 -7.20 -24.32
CA GLY A 17 -12.66 -7.02 -25.35
C GLY A 17 -12.09 -5.60 -25.36
N LEU A 18 -12.96 -4.59 -25.30
CA LEU A 18 -12.57 -3.18 -25.23
C LEU A 18 -11.81 -2.86 -23.94
N LEU A 19 -12.28 -3.33 -22.78
CA LEU A 19 -11.60 -3.12 -21.49
C LEU A 19 -10.20 -3.73 -21.48
N ILE A 20 -10.05 -4.95 -21.99
CA ILE A 20 -8.76 -5.62 -22.11
C ILE A 20 -7.85 -4.85 -23.07
N ALA A 21 -8.35 -4.46 -24.25
CA ALA A 21 -7.58 -3.68 -25.21
C ALA A 21 -7.13 -2.33 -24.63
N SER A 22 -8.01 -1.60 -23.93
CA SER A 22 -7.67 -0.36 -23.24
C SER A 22 -6.62 -0.57 -22.15
N ALA A 23 -6.69 -1.66 -21.39
CA ALA A 23 -5.67 -2.00 -20.40
C ALA A 23 -4.30 -2.27 -21.05
N PHE A 24 -4.25 -2.98 -22.18
CA PHE A 24 -3.01 -3.21 -22.92
C PHE A 24 -2.45 -1.92 -23.54
N ILE A 25 -3.31 -1.07 -24.12
CA ILE A 25 -2.89 0.23 -24.66
C ILE A 25 -2.34 1.09 -23.53
N LEU A 26 -3.02 1.17 -22.40
CA LEU A 26 -2.56 1.94 -21.24
C LEU A 26 -1.22 1.40 -20.74
N LEU A 27 -1.08 0.08 -20.59
CA LEU A 27 0.19 -0.55 -20.21
C LEU A 27 1.33 -0.15 -21.17
N TRP A 28 1.07 -0.25 -22.48
CA TRP A 28 2.06 0.09 -23.51
C TRP A 28 2.42 1.58 -23.48
N VAL A 29 1.43 2.47 -23.39
CA VAL A 29 1.66 3.92 -23.30
C VAL A 29 2.46 4.25 -22.04
N THR A 30 2.07 3.73 -20.88
CA THR A 30 2.78 3.94 -19.61
C THR A 30 4.22 3.43 -19.68
N ALA A 31 4.46 2.24 -20.24
CA ALA A 31 5.79 1.66 -20.38
C ALA A 31 6.72 2.44 -21.32
N ASN A 32 6.17 3.19 -22.29
CA ASN A 32 6.97 3.97 -23.24
C ASN A 32 7.13 5.44 -22.85
N LEU A 33 6.17 6.01 -22.11
CA LEU A 33 6.19 7.44 -21.74
C LEU A 33 6.78 7.71 -20.36
N LEU A 34 6.69 6.76 -19.43
CA LEU A 34 7.20 6.94 -18.07
C LEU A 34 8.51 6.18 -17.86
N PRO A 35 9.49 6.75 -17.14
CA PRO A 35 10.63 5.99 -16.65
C PRO A 35 10.18 4.93 -15.63
N ALA A 36 11.04 3.95 -15.38
CA ALA A 36 10.83 3.04 -14.26
C ALA A 36 10.87 3.83 -12.95
N GLY A 37 9.99 3.47 -12.01
CA GLY A 37 9.98 4.12 -10.70
C GLY A 37 11.25 3.85 -9.92
N LEU A 38 11.74 4.85 -9.19
CA LEU A 38 12.99 4.78 -8.43
C LEU A 38 13.07 3.56 -7.50
N ASP A 39 12.02 3.31 -6.72
CA ASP A 39 11.97 2.20 -5.76
C ASP A 39 11.90 0.85 -6.48
N PHE A 40 11.18 0.79 -7.60
CA PHE A 40 11.11 -0.41 -8.43
C PHE A 40 12.48 -0.77 -9.02
N HIS A 41 13.15 0.22 -9.61
CA HIS A 41 14.46 0.06 -10.24
C HIS A 41 15.53 -0.34 -9.22
N ASN A 42 15.62 0.42 -8.12
CA ASN A 42 16.73 0.28 -7.17
C ASN A 42 16.52 -0.82 -6.13
N SER A 43 15.26 -1.11 -5.75
CA SER A 43 14.98 -1.99 -4.60
C SER A 43 14.14 -3.20 -5.03
N PHE A 44 12.90 -2.99 -5.47
CA PHE A 44 11.93 -4.10 -5.55
C PHE A 44 12.23 -5.10 -6.65
N ARG A 45 12.65 -4.65 -7.84
CA ARG A 45 13.02 -5.56 -8.93
C ARG A 45 14.31 -6.33 -8.59
N PRO A 46 15.42 -5.69 -8.18
CA PRO A 46 16.64 -6.42 -7.80
C PRO A 46 16.42 -7.45 -6.68
N VAL A 47 15.59 -7.13 -5.68
CA VAL A 47 15.25 -8.08 -4.59
C VAL A 47 14.63 -9.36 -5.12
N VAL A 48 13.68 -9.26 -6.04
CA VAL A 48 13.03 -10.45 -6.61
C VAL A 48 14.05 -11.29 -7.39
N HIS A 49 14.89 -10.67 -8.23
CA HIS A 49 15.93 -11.40 -8.96
C HIS A 49 16.94 -12.07 -8.04
N THR A 50 17.33 -11.38 -6.96
CA THR A 50 18.24 -11.91 -5.92
C THR A 50 17.62 -13.10 -5.19
N ALA A 51 16.33 -13.02 -4.82
CA ALA A 51 15.64 -14.11 -4.17
C ALA A 51 15.46 -15.33 -5.09
N ILE A 52 15.14 -15.12 -6.38
CA ILE A 52 15.00 -16.20 -7.36
C ILE A 52 16.34 -16.90 -7.63
N SER A 53 17.46 -16.19 -7.54
CA SER A 53 18.80 -16.79 -7.66
C SER A 53 19.26 -17.57 -6.42
N GLY A 54 18.42 -17.66 -5.39
CA GLY A 54 18.74 -18.33 -4.13
C GLY A 54 19.62 -17.49 -3.20
N THR A 55 19.84 -16.21 -3.51
CA THR A 55 20.57 -15.28 -2.65
C THR A 55 19.60 -14.60 -1.68
N SER A 56 20.07 -14.23 -0.49
CA SER A 56 19.23 -13.56 0.49
C SER A 56 18.75 -12.20 -0.05
N PRO A 57 17.43 -11.89 0.01
CA PRO A 57 16.90 -10.61 -0.48
C PRO A 57 17.42 -9.40 0.31
N TYR A 58 17.92 -9.63 1.52
CA TYR A 58 18.45 -8.60 2.41
C TYR A 58 19.89 -8.16 2.08
N GLU A 59 20.50 -8.76 1.06
CA GLU A 59 21.75 -8.26 0.46
C GLU A 59 21.52 -7.08 -0.48
N VAL A 60 20.26 -6.82 -0.88
CA VAL A 60 19.91 -5.69 -1.74
C VAL A 60 19.74 -4.42 -0.90
N PRO A 61 20.52 -3.35 -1.15
CA PRO A 61 20.35 -2.07 -0.47
C PRO A 61 18.94 -1.50 -0.65
N GLY A 62 18.35 -1.00 0.43
CA GLY A 62 17.00 -0.41 0.40
C GLY A 62 15.85 -1.39 0.63
N PHE A 63 16.11 -2.70 0.71
CA PHE A 63 15.08 -3.68 1.03
C PHE A 63 15.00 -3.96 2.53
N TYR A 64 13.94 -3.44 3.15
CA TYR A 64 13.68 -3.56 4.58
C TYR A 64 12.34 -4.23 4.88
N ASN A 65 11.68 -4.76 3.85
CA ASN A 65 10.37 -5.36 4.01
C ASN A 65 10.50 -6.84 4.43
N PRO A 66 9.44 -7.42 5.02
CA PRO A 66 9.39 -8.87 5.24
C PRO A 66 9.50 -9.67 3.93
N PRO A 67 9.96 -10.93 3.96
CA PRO A 67 10.26 -11.68 2.73
C PRO A 67 9.01 -12.03 1.92
N TRP A 68 7.83 -12.12 2.54
CA TRP A 68 6.58 -12.33 1.81
C TRP A 68 6.19 -11.16 0.90
N THR A 69 6.83 -10.00 1.03
CA THR A 69 6.72 -8.88 0.08
C THR A 69 7.14 -9.29 -1.34
N ILE A 70 8.06 -10.25 -1.45
CA ILE A 70 8.64 -10.68 -2.73
C ILE A 70 7.59 -11.40 -3.59
N ILE A 71 6.74 -12.21 -2.97
CA ILE A 71 5.76 -13.06 -3.66
C ILE A 71 4.84 -12.25 -4.60
N PRO A 72 4.13 -11.21 -4.13
CA PRO A 72 3.30 -10.40 -5.02
C PRO A 72 4.12 -9.59 -6.03
N LEU A 73 5.42 -9.39 -5.81
CA LEU A 73 6.27 -8.61 -6.72
C LEU A 73 6.82 -9.42 -7.90
N ILE A 74 6.80 -10.77 -7.82
CA ILE A 74 7.32 -11.66 -8.88
C ILE A 74 6.74 -11.34 -10.26
N PRO A 75 5.40 -11.23 -10.47
CA PRO A 75 4.84 -11.00 -11.80
C PRO A 75 5.31 -9.71 -12.47
N PHE A 76 5.70 -8.70 -11.68
CA PHE A 76 6.19 -7.41 -12.18
C PHE A 76 7.68 -7.46 -12.48
N ALA A 77 8.48 -8.07 -11.59
CA ALA A 77 9.94 -8.05 -11.69
C ALA A 77 10.51 -8.95 -12.79
N ILE A 78 9.80 -10.02 -13.19
CA ILE A 78 10.21 -10.93 -14.27
C ILE A 78 10.07 -10.31 -15.68
N LEU A 79 9.23 -9.28 -15.82
CA LEU A 79 9.04 -8.58 -17.09
C LEU A 79 10.24 -7.65 -17.40
N PRO A 80 10.39 -7.22 -18.66
CA PRO A 80 11.29 -6.11 -18.96
C PRO A 80 10.92 -4.91 -18.08
N GLU A 81 11.93 -4.25 -17.54
CA GLU A 81 11.77 -3.33 -16.41
C GLU A 81 10.67 -2.28 -16.60
N ARG A 82 10.62 -1.63 -17.77
CA ARG A 82 9.60 -0.63 -18.08
C ARG A 82 8.17 -1.19 -18.05
N PHE A 83 7.98 -2.40 -18.56
CA PHE A 83 6.68 -3.09 -18.53
C PHE A 83 6.34 -3.54 -17.12
N GLY A 84 7.32 -4.04 -16.35
CA GLY A 84 7.13 -4.38 -14.94
C GLY A 84 6.69 -3.19 -14.10
N SER A 85 7.37 -2.05 -14.26
CA SER A 85 7.04 -0.79 -13.58
C SER A 85 5.65 -0.28 -14.00
N ALA A 86 5.35 -0.27 -15.30
CA ALA A 86 4.03 0.15 -15.80
C ALA A 86 2.90 -0.74 -15.27
N LEU A 87 3.10 -2.06 -15.25
CA LEU A 87 2.13 -3.00 -14.70
C LEU A 87 1.93 -2.78 -13.20
N MET A 88 2.99 -2.45 -12.46
CA MET A 88 2.89 -2.14 -11.03
C MET A 88 2.12 -0.83 -10.77
N ILE A 89 2.30 0.20 -11.61
CA ILE A 89 1.49 1.42 -11.57
C ILE A 89 0.02 1.09 -11.79
N MET A 90 -0.30 0.27 -12.80
CA MET A 90 -1.68 -0.17 -13.04
C MET A 90 -2.25 -0.95 -11.87
N ALA A 91 -1.46 -1.84 -11.26
CA ALA A 91 -1.86 -2.56 -10.05
C ALA A 91 -2.13 -1.61 -8.88
N ALA A 92 -1.30 -0.57 -8.71
CA ALA A 92 -1.50 0.44 -7.69
C ALA A 92 -2.80 1.22 -7.90
N ILE A 93 -3.05 1.72 -9.12
CA ILE A 93 -4.29 2.42 -9.50
C ILE A 93 -5.51 1.52 -9.26
N ALA A 94 -5.47 0.28 -9.75
CA ALA A 94 -6.57 -0.66 -9.61
C ALA A 94 -6.85 -0.99 -8.14
N SER A 95 -5.80 -1.16 -7.33
CA SER A 95 -5.92 -1.43 -5.89
C SER A 95 -6.54 -0.26 -5.15
N LEU A 96 -6.03 0.95 -5.35
CA LEU A 96 -6.58 2.16 -4.73
C LEU A 96 -8.04 2.36 -5.13
N ALA A 97 -8.36 2.21 -6.41
CA ALA A 97 -9.72 2.34 -6.92
C ALA A 97 -10.67 1.28 -6.34
N TYR A 98 -10.24 0.03 -6.33
CA TYR A 98 -11.04 -1.08 -5.79
C TYR A 98 -11.26 -0.94 -4.30
N VAL A 99 -10.20 -0.69 -3.51
CA VAL A 99 -10.31 -0.57 -2.05
C VAL A 99 -11.15 0.63 -1.66
N SER A 100 -10.92 1.80 -2.25
CA SER A 100 -11.74 2.98 -1.95
C SER A 100 -13.22 2.77 -2.29
N HIS A 101 -13.53 2.15 -3.43
CA HIS A 101 -14.90 1.80 -3.78
C HIS A 101 -15.53 0.84 -2.75
N ARG A 102 -14.80 -0.19 -2.32
CA ARG A 102 -15.25 -1.14 -1.30
C ARG A 102 -15.41 -0.51 0.08
N MET A 103 -14.70 0.58 0.35
CA MET A 103 -14.85 1.41 1.55
C MET A 103 -15.97 2.45 1.44
N GLY A 104 -16.79 2.42 0.38
CA GLY A 104 -17.97 3.27 0.24
C GLY A 104 -17.71 4.61 -0.45
N ALA A 105 -16.56 4.78 -1.11
CA ALA A 105 -16.29 5.97 -1.91
C ALA A 105 -17.29 6.14 -3.07
N LYS A 106 -17.72 7.38 -3.30
CA LYS A 106 -18.42 7.75 -4.54
C LYS A 106 -17.45 7.73 -5.73
N PRO A 107 -17.91 7.50 -6.97
CA PRO A 107 -17.02 7.44 -8.15
C PRO A 107 -16.09 8.65 -8.30
N ILE A 108 -16.60 9.86 -8.03
CA ILE A 108 -15.78 11.08 -8.06
C ILE A 108 -14.65 11.06 -7.01
N ALA A 109 -14.92 10.58 -5.80
CA ALA A 109 -13.90 10.48 -4.76
C ALA A 109 -12.84 9.43 -5.11
N VAL A 110 -13.24 8.33 -5.76
CA VAL A 110 -12.30 7.32 -6.29
C VAL A 110 -11.36 7.95 -7.33
N ILE A 111 -11.91 8.67 -8.32
CA ILE A 111 -11.12 9.34 -9.36
C ILE A 111 -10.14 10.34 -8.72
N LEU A 112 -10.65 11.18 -7.81
CA LEU A 112 -9.86 12.18 -7.12
C LEU A 112 -8.76 11.56 -6.22
N LEU A 113 -9.01 10.39 -5.61
CA LEU A 113 -8.00 9.65 -4.83
C LEU A 113 -6.88 9.15 -5.73
N VAL A 114 -7.23 8.50 -6.84
CA VAL A 114 -6.26 7.94 -7.79
C VAL A 114 -5.41 9.04 -8.42
N LEU A 115 -5.98 10.23 -8.61
CA LEU A 115 -5.28 11.42 -9.11
C LEU A 115 -4.71 12.30 -8.00
N SER A 116 -4.80 11.89 -6.73
CA SER A 116 -4.29 12.69 -5.62
C SER A 116 -2.77 12.77 -5.66
N PRO A 117 -2.17 13.84 -5.11
CA PRO A 117 -0.72 13.97 -5.17
C PRO A 117 0.07 12.85 -4.48
N PRO A 118 -0.34 12.35 -3.29
CA PRO A 118 0.32 11.18 -2.69
C PRO A 118 0.27 9.96 -3.61
N ALA A 119 -0.87 9.72 -4.28
CA ALA A 119 -1.02 8.59 -5.19
C ALA A 119 -0.12 8.74 -6.43
N LEU A 120 -0.13 9.90 -7.09
CA LEU A 120 0.74 10.19 -8.23
C LEU A 120 2.23 10.06 -7.87
N HIS A 121 2.63 10.59 -6.71
CA HIS A 121 3.99 10.42 -6.20
C HIS A 121 4.33 8.94 -5.98
N GLY A 122 3.39 8.14 -5.47
CA GLY A 122 3.55 6.69 -5.28
C GLY A 122 3.72 5.93 -6.60
N TYR A 123 2.99 6.32 -7.64
CA TYR A 123 3.13 5.71 -8.98
C TYR A 123 4.50 6.01 -9.58
N LEU A 124 4.91 7.29 -9.56
CA LEU A 124 6.17 7.75 -10.15
C LEU A 124 7.39 7.21 -9.39
N SER A 125 7.26 6.97 -8.08
CA SER A 125 8.32 6.31 -7.30
C SER A 125 8.37 4.80 -7.52
N GLY A 126 7.35 4.18 -8.12
CA GLY A 126 7.28 2.72 -8.23
C GLY A 126 7.16 2.07 -6.85
N ASN A 127 6.40 2.70 -5.95
CA ASN A 127 6.27 2.25 -4.58
C ASN A 127 5.19 1.15 -4.43
N ILE A 128 5.25 0.40 -3.33
CA ILE A 128 4.41 -0.77 -3.05
C ILE A 128 3.29 -0.52 -2.02
N ASP A 129 2.95 0.73 -1.71
CA ASP A 129 1.88 1.09 -0.76
C ASP A 129 0.52 0.48 -1.10
N TRP A 130 0.30 0.14 -2.38
CA TRP A 130 -0.89 -0.55 -2.83
C TRP A 130 -1.05 -1.96 -2.22
N LEU A 131 0.04 -2.61 -1.80
CA LEU A 131 0.00 -3.93 -1.15
C LEU A 131 -0.65 -3.86 0.24
N PRO A 132 -0.18 -3.04 1.20
CA PRO A 132 -0.88 -2.80 2.46
C PRO A 132 -2.35 -2.40 2.29
N VAL A 133 -2.64 -1.56 1.30
CA VAL A 133 -4.01 -1.11 1.01
C VAL A 133 -4.94 -2.26 0.64
N ILE A 134 -4.51 -3.21 -0.20
CA ILE A 134 -5.29 -4.43 -0.46
C ILE A 134 -5.56 -5.20 0.85
N GLY A 135 -4.57 -5.21 1.75
CA GLY A 135 -4.66 -5.88 3.05
C GLY A 135 -5.90 -5.49 3.87
N TYR A 136 -6.39 -4.25 3.74
CA TYR A 136 -7.56 -3.76 4.50
C TYR A 136 -8.87 -4.47 4.14
N LEU A 137 -8.97 -5.08 2.94
CA LEU A 137 -10.16 -5.82 2.52
C LEU A 137 -10.07 -7.33 2.76
N MET A 138 -8.88 -7.83 3.08
CA MET A 138 -8.65 -9.26 3.24
C MET A 138 -9.11 -9.72 4.62
N PRO A 139 -9.43 -11.03 4.79
CA PRO A 139 -9.58 -11.62 6.12
C PRO A 139 -8.33 -11.32 6.97
N PRO A 140 -8.45 -10.99 8.26
CA PRO A 140 -7.32 -10.55 9.09
C PRO A 140 -6.08 -11.47 9.02
N GLN A 141 -6.27 -12.79 8.92
CA GLN A 141 -5.20 -13.79 8.78
C GLN A 141 -4.29 -13.52 7.58
N ILE A 142 -4.88 -13.09 6.46
CA ILE A 142 -4.20 -12.80 5.19
C ILE A 142 -3.81 -11.33 5.15
N GLY A 143 -4.70 -10.44 5.57
CA GLY A 143 -4.47 -9.00 5.62
C GLY A 143 -3.25 -8.63 6.45
N LEU A 144 -2.96 -9.36 7.54
CA LEU A 144 -1.78 -9.16 8.37
C LEU A 144 -0.47 -9.31 7.60
N PHE A 145 -0.38 -10.21 6.61
CA PHE A 145 0.80 -10.30 5.74
C PHE A 145 0.95 -9.04 4.90
N PHE A 146 -0.13 -8.49 4.34
CA PHE A 146 -0.07 -7.30 3.51
C PHE A 146 0.24 -6.03 4.30
N ILE A 147 -0.43 -5.80 5.43
CA ILE A 147 -0.22 -4.57 6.21
C ILE A 147 1.14 -4.55 6.91
N SER A 148 1.73 -5.71 7.20
CA SER A 148 3.09 -5.81 7.76
C SER A 148 4.20 -5.55 6.74
N ILE A 149 3.89 -5.51 5.44
CA ILE A 149 4.85 -5.07 4.41
C ILE A 149 5.33 -3.66 4.70
N LYS A 150 4.44 -2.79 5.20
CA LYS A 150 4.76 -1.45 5.67
C LYS A 150 4.05 -1.16 6.99
N PRO A 151 4.68 -1.48 8.14
CA PRO A 151 4.07 -1.30 9.45
C PRO A 151 3.53 0.12 9.68
N GLN A 152 4.16 1.14 9.11
CA GLN A 152 3.69 2.52 9.18
C GLN A 152 2.31 2.78 8.56
N LEU A 153 1.85 1.91 7.66
CA LEU A 153 0.49 1.95 7.09
C LEU A 153 -0.47 1.03 7.84
N GLY A 154 0.06 0.01 8.51
CA GLY A 154 -0.71 -1.11 9.04
C GLY A 154 -0.82 -1.20 10.55
N LEU A 155 0.04 -0.54 11.32
CA LEU A 155 0.18 -0.81 12.76
C LEU A 155 -1.12 -0.60 13.52
N GLY A 156 -1.83 0.50 13.26
CA GLY A 156 -3.13 0.78 13.86
C GLY A 156 -4.17 -0.28 13.51
N VAL A 157 -4.19 -0.74 12.24
CA VAL A 157 -5.07 -1.83 11.80
C VAL A 157 -4.73 -3.16 12.49
N GLY A 158 -3.45 -3.46 12.68
CA GLY A 158 -2.99 -4.61 13.44
C GLY A 158 -3.50 -4.60 14.88
N VAL A 159 -3.38 -3.45 15.57
CA VAL A 159 -3.93 -3.27 16.94
C VAL A 159 -5.45 -3.40 16.94
N TYR A 160 -6.12 -2.86 15.92
CA TYR A 160 -7.58 -2.96 15.77
C TYR A 160 -8.02 -4.42 15.65
N TRP A 161 -7.40 -5.21 14.78
CA TRP A 161 -7.71 -6.63 14.62
C TRP A 161 -7.33 -7.47 15.83
N LEU A 162 -6.27 -7.10 16.56
CA LEU A 162 -5.95 -7.73 17.84
C LEU A 162 -7.10 -7.56 18.83
N ALA A 163 -7.59 -6.33 19.01
CA ALA A 163 -8.70 -6.04 19.92
C ALA A 163 -10.02 -6.69 19.47
N GLU A 164 -10.36 -6.64 18.18
CA GLU A 164 -11.59 -7.24 17.66
C GLU A 164 -11.56 -8.77 17.73
N SER A 165 -10.44 -9.41 17.40
CA SER A 165 -10.30 -10.87 17.53
C SER A 165 -10.41 -11.34 18.99
N TRP A 166 -9.84 -10.55 19.92
CA TRP A 166 -9.96 -10.82 21.34
C TRP A 166 -11.41 -10.68 21.82
N ARG A 167 -12.14 -9.67 21.36
CA ARG A 167 -13.57 -9.49 21.68
C ARG A 167 -14.45 -10.60 21.11
N GLU A 168 -14.13 -11.09 19.91
CA GLU A 168 -14.91 -12.13 19.22
C GLU A 168 -14.75 -13.51 19.87
N GLY A 169 -13.53 -13.89 20.30
CA GLY A 169 -13.29 -15.25 20.81
C GLY A 169 -12.08 -15.40 21.73
N GLY A 170 -11.64 -14.29 22.36
CA GLY A 170 -10.51 -14.26 23.28
C GLY A 170 -9.20 -14.75 22.65
N TRP A 171 -8.34 -15.34 23.48
CA TRP A 171 -7.00 -15.77 23.08
C TRP A 171 -6.99 -16.78 21.92
N ARG A 172 -8.00 -17.66 21.83
CA ARG A 172 -8.07 -18.68 20.77
C ARG A 172 -8.26 -18.03 19.39
N LYS A 173 -9.20 -17.08 19.29
CA LYS A 173 -9.46 -16.37 18.04
C LYS A 173 -8.29 -15.45 17.69
N THR A 174 -7.71 -14.75 18.66
CA THR A 174 -6.49 -13.95 18.45
C THR A 174 -5.35 -14.81 17.93
N LEU A 175 -5.09 -15.97 18.53
CA LEU A 175 -4.06 -16.89 18.06
C LEU A 175 -4.35 -17.37 16.65
N GLN A 176 -5.59 -17.75 16.33
CA GLN A 176 -5.98 -18.13 14.97
C GLN A 176 -5.72 -17.00 13.94
N VAL A 177 -5.93 -15.75 14.32
CA VAL A 177 -5.73 -14.58 13.44
C VAL A 177 -4.24 -14.28 13.24
N PHE A 178 -3.45 -14.27 14.32
CA PHE A 178 -2.06 -13.81 14.30
C PHE A 178 -1.02 -14.91 14.11
N ALA A 179 -1.35 -16.17 14.40
CA ALA A 179 -0.41 -17.28 14.24
C ALA A 179 0.17 -17.39 12.83
N PRO A 180 -0.58 -17.23 11.73
CA PRO A 180 -0.01 -17.33 10.38
C PRO A 180 1.12 -16.32 10.13
N VAL A 181 0.92 -15.03 10.44
CA VAL A 181 1.96 -14.01 10.25
C VAL A 181 3.10 -14.17 11.25
N ALA A 182 2.81 -14.58 12.49
CA ALA A 182 3.84 -14.84 13.49
C ALA A 182 4.75 -16.01 13.08
N ILE A 183 4.17 -17.10 12.58
CA ILE A 183 4.92 -18.24 12.02
C ILE A 183 5.74 -17.77 10.81
N GLY A 184 5.14 -17.00 9.89
CA GLY A 184 5.85 -16.42 8.75
C GLY A 184 7.05 -15.56 9.18
N LEU A 185 6.90 -14.76 10.23
CA LEU A 185 7.97 -13.93 10.79
C LEU A 185 9.07 -14.79 11.42
N LEU A 186 8.72 -15.79 12.24
CA LEU A 186 9.70 -16.70 12.85
C LEU A 186 10.48 -17.49 11.79
N LEU A 187 9.80 -17.96 10.74
CA LEU A 187 10.45 -18.59 9.59
C LEU A 187 11.37 -17.61 8.87
N SER A 188 10.98 -16.34 8.73
CA SER A 188 11.87 -15.33 8.14
C SER A 188 13.14 -15.14 8.96
N PHE A 189 13.06 -15.21 10.29
CA PHE A 189 14.23 -15.12 11.16
C PHE A 189 15.12 -16.35 11.08
N ALA A 190 14.52 -17.54 10.97
CA ALA A 190 15.27 -18.77 10.77
C ALA A 190 16.04 -18.79 9.43
N LEU A 191 15.43 -18.24 8.36
CA LEU A 191 16.01 -18.26 7.02
C LEU A 191 16.99 -17.11 6.75
N PHE A 192 16.73 -15.92 7.31
CA PHE A 192 17.44 -14.69 6.95
C PHE A 192 18.12 -13.98 8.14
N GLY A 193 18.03 -14.58 9.33
CA GLY A 193 18.48 -13.98 10.58
C GLY A 193 17.54 -12.87 11.07
N LEU A 194 17.96 -12.14 12.12
CA LEU A 194 17.25 -10.98 12.65
C LEU A 194 17.41 -9.76 11.72
N TRP A 195 16.98 -9.89 10.47
CA TRP A 195 17.06 -8.87 9.43
C TRP A 195 16.54 -7.48 9.84
N PRO A 196 15.51 -7.31 10.70
CA PRO A 196 15.09 -5.97 11.12
C PRO A 196 16.15 -5.23 11.93
N LEU A 197 17.05 -5.97 12.61
CA LEU A 197 18.10 -5.40 13.46
C LEU A 197 19.40 -5.09 12.69
N LYS A 198 19.52 -5.53 11.43
CA LYS A 198 20.73 -5.27 10.62
C LYS A 198 20.87 -3.81 10.20
N TYR A 199 19.81 -3.04 10.33
CA TYR A 199 19.74 -1.69 9.79
C TYR A 199 19.61 -0.68 10.92
N ASN A 200 20.54 0.27 10.96
CA ASN A 200 20.46 1.40 11.88
C ASN A 200 19.58 2.48 11.24
N PHE A 201 18.30 2.49 11.59
CA PHE A 201 17.33 3.43 11.02
C PHE A 201 17.37 4.78 11.76
N ASN A 202 18.26 5.67 11.32
CA ASN A 202 18.11 7.11 11.59
C ASN A 202 17.10 7.71 10.59
N ALA A 203 15.92 7.11 10.50
CA ALA A 203 14.92 7.50 9.50
C ALA A 203 14.37 8.92 9.73
N GLU A 204 14.50 9.43 10.96
CA GLU A 204 14.16 10.81 11.33
C GLU A 204 15.02 11.85 10.60
N ASP A 205 16.26 11.50 10.25
CA ASP A 205 17.22 12.41 9.59
C ASP A 205 17.08 12.45 8.06
N TRP A 206 16.20 11.62 7.48
CA TRP A 206 16.05 11.56 6.03
C TRP A 206 15.26 12.77 5.54
N TRP A 207 15.84 13.54 4.61
CA TRP A 207 15.23 14.77 4.09
C TRP A 207 13.88 14.56 3.39
N TRP A 208 13.59 13.34 2.94
CA TRP A 208 12.32 12.94 2.34
C TRP A 208 11.31 12.38 3.34
N ASN A 209 11.65 12.27 4.62
CA ASN A 209 10.73 11.80 5.64
C ASN A 209 9.61 12.84 5.84
N ALA A 210 8.38 12.40 5.63
CA ALA A 210 7.16 13.18 5.81
C ALA A 210 6.37 12.71 7.04
N SER A 211 7.02 12.01 7.97
CA SER A 211 6.42 11.68 9.26
C SER A 211 6.24 12.92 10.12
N LEU A 212 5.14 12.93 10.88
CA LEU A 212 4.88 13.92 11.94
C LEU A 212 5.24 13.33 13.31
N TRP A 213 6.17 12.38 13.36
CA TRP A 213 6.63 11.79 14.61
C TRP A 213 7.55 12.75 15.38
N PRO A 214 7.51 12.78 16.72
CA PRO A 214 6.54 12.13 17.61
C PRO A 214 5.28 12.98 17.84
N THR A 215 5.16 14.16 17.24
CA THR A 215 4.09 15.15 17.53
C THR A 215 2.69 14.67 17.14
N SER A 216 2.58 13.70 16.23
CA SER A 216 1.33 13.06 15.82
C SER A 216 0.85 11.95 16.75
N LEU A 217 1.65 11.51 17.73
CA LEU A 217 1.25 10.46 18.68
C LEU A 217 -0.09 10.73 19.38
N PRO A 218 -0.38 11.93 19.92
CA PRO A 218 -1.67 12.20 20.56
C PRO A 218 -2.86 12.06 19.60
N VAL A 219 -2.69 12.48 18.34
CA VAL A 219 -3.72 12.33 17.29
C VAL A 219 -3.92 10.86 16.95
N GLY A 220 -2.83 10.11 16.76
CA GLY A 220 -2.86 8.67 16.52
C GLY A 220 -3.57 7.90 17.64
N LEU A 221 -3.25 8.21 18.90
CA LEU A 221 -3.91 7.61 20.07
C LEU A 221 -5.41 7.95 20.13
N GLY A 222 -5.78 9.21 19.88
CA GLY A 222 -7.17 9.63 19.82
C GLY A 222 -7.97 8.88 18.75
N LEU A 223 -7.41 8.76 17.54
CA LEU A 223 -7.98 7.98 16.44
C LEU A 223 -8.05 6.49 16.78
N MET A 224 -7.02 5.92 17.39
CA MET A 224 -7.01 4.50 17.78
C MET A 224 -8.08 4.19 18.83
N VAL A 225 -8.23 5.06 19.84
CA VAL A 225 -9.31 4.94 20.83
C VAL A 225 -10.68 5.06 20.15
N ALA A 226 -10.85 6.00 19.23
CA ALA A 226 -12.07 6.12 18.44
C ALA A 226 -12.35 4.85 17.63
N ALA A 227 -11.34 4.26 16.99
CA ALA A 227 -11.43 3.01 16.25
C ALA A 227 -11.96 1.87 17.14
N LEU A 228 -11.35 1.70 18.31
CA LEU A 228 -11.69 0.63 19.26
C LEU A 228 -13.05 0.83 19.91
N ARG A 229 -13.49 2.07 20.14
CA ARG A 229 -14.79 2.38 20.75
C ARG A 229 -15.93 2.25 19.74
N THR A 230 -15.73 2.77 18.54
CA THR A 230 -16.76 2.82 17.48
C THR A 230 -16.76 1.57 16.60
N ARG A 231 -15.74 0.70 16.72
CA ARG A 231 -15.53 -0.47 15.86
C ARG A 231 -15.49 -0.10 14.39
N ARG A 232 -14.79 1.00 14.09
CA ARG A 232 -14.58 1.51 12.74
C ARG A 232 -13.08 1.44 12.40
N ILE A 233 -12.76 0.58 11.46
CA ILE A 233 -11.38 0.33 11.02
C ILE A 233 -10.75 1.55 10.36
N GLU A 234 -11.55 2.46 9.80
CA GLU A 234 -11.12 3.67 9.13
C GLU A 234 -10.27 4.56 10.05
N TYR A 235 -10.66 4.69 11.32
CA TYR A 235 -9.86 5.42 12.30
C TYR A 235 -8.53 4.74 12.60
N ALA A 236 -8.47 3.40 12.58
CA ALA A 236 -7.23 2.65 12.76
C ALA A 236 -6.29 2.79 11.55
N ILE A 237 -6.84 2.84 10.32
CA ILE A 237 -6.08 3.15 9.10
C ILE A 237 -5.49 4.56 9.23
N ALA A 238 -6.30 5.56 9.58
CA ALA A 238 -5.85 6.94 9.76
C ALA A 238 -4.80 7.11 10.88
N ALA A 239 -4.90 6.31 11.95
CA ALA A 239 -3.95 6.34 13.07
C ALA A 239 -2.57 5.77 12.72
N SER A 240 -2.49 4.86 11.74
CA SER A 240 -1.26 4.06 11.52
C SER A 240 -0.01 4.92 11.23
N PRO A 241 -0.05 5.93 10.34
CA PRO A 241 1.13 6.79 10.09
C PRO A 241 1.57 7.60 11.31
N CYS A 242 0.65 7.92 12.23
CA CYS A 242 0.96 8.69 13.45
C CYS A 242 1.82 7.90 14.45
N PHE A 243 1.92 6.57 14.30
CA PHE A 243 2.71 5.71 15.15
C PHE A 243 4.07 5.33 14.55
N SER A 244 4.48 5.96 13.45
CA SER A 244 5.73 5.62 12.76
C SER A 244 6.71 6.79 12.74
N PRO A 245 8.00 6.57 13.10
CA PRO A 245 9.05 7.57 12.92
C PRO A 245 9.37 7.84 11.44
N TYR A 246 8.86 7.01 10.53
CA TYR A 246 9.12 7.11 9.10
C TYR A 246 7.86 6.93 8.25
N VAL A 247 7.53 7.95 7.46
CA VAL A 247 6.40 7.93 6.51
C VAL A 247 6.81 8.78 5.30
N LEU A 248 6.68 8.24 4.09
CA LEU A 248 6.93 9.02 2.87
C LEU A 248 5.69 9.81 2.45
N PHE A 249 5.86 10.86 1.65
CA PHE A 249 4.71 11.65 1.18
C PHE A 249 3.64 10.79 0.47
N HIS A 250 4.05 9.82 -0.35
CA HIS A 250 3.10 8.93 -1.03
C HIS A 250 2.31 8.02 -0.07
N SER A 251 2.89 7.70 1.09
CA SER A 251 2.30 6.85 2.11
C SER A 251 1.11 7.47 2.83
N TRP A 252 0.96 8.79 2.75
CA TRP A 252 -0.24 9.48 3.24
C TRP A 252 -1.50 9.16 2.42
N VAL A 253 -1.39 8.45 1.29
CA VAL A 253 -2.57 7.95 0.54
C VAL A 253 -3.50 7.08 1.39
N VAL A 254 -2.98 6.38 2.41
CA VAL A 254 -3.82 5.53 3.28
C VAL A 254 -4.73 6.35 4.19
N VAL A 255 -4.31 7.55 4.60
CA VAL A 255 -5.15 8.46 5.38
C VAL A 255 -6.28 9.02 4.51
N LEU A 256 -6.00 9.30 3.24
CA LEU A 256 -7.03 9.68 2.27
C LEU A 256 -8.06 8.56 2.05
N ILE A 257 -7.61 7.29 2.01
CA ILE A 257 -8.50 6.13 1.96
C ILE A 257 -9.40 6.06 3.20
N ALA A 258 -8.87 6.33 4.40
CA ALA A 258 -9.66 6.29 5.64
C ALA A 258 -10.85 7.26 5.63
N ILE A 259 -10.74 8.39 4.94
CA ILE A 259 -11.80 9.42 4.88
C ILE A 259 -12.57 9.43 3.55
N VAL A 260 -12.28 8.51 2.62
CA VAL A 260 -12.79 8.58 1.23
C VAL A 260 -14.32 8.52 1.11
N ALA A 261 -14.99 7.89 2.07
CA ALA A 261 -16.45 7.83 2.14
C ALA A 261 -17.07 9.18 2.57
N ALA A 262 -16.34 9.99 3.34
CA ALA A 262 -16.72 11.32 3.77
C ALA A 262 -16.35 12.33 2.65
N THR A 263 -17.12 12.31 1.56
CA THR A 263 -16.76 13.00 0.31
C THR A 263 -16.43 14.50 0.49
N PRO A 264 -17.18 15.30 1.27
CA PRO A 264 -16.83 16.71 1.49
C PRO A 264 -15.48 16.90 2.18
N GLU A 265 -15.23 16.17 3.27
CA GLU A 265 -13.98 16.21 4.05
C GLU A 265 -12.80 15.73 3.20
N PHE A 266 -13.01 14.68 2.41
CA PHE A 266 -12.04 14.16 1.47
C PHE A 266 -11.68 15.20 0.38
N ILE A 267 -12.67 15.84 -0.25
CA ILE A 267 -12.43 16.89 -1.26
C ILE A 267 -11.70 18.08 -0.63
N ALA A 268 -12.11 18.54 0.55
CA ALA A 268 -11.44 19.62 1.26
C ALA A 268 -9.97 19.29 1.55
N THR A 269 -9.71 18.06 2.01
CA THR A 269 -8.34 17.56 2.26
C THR A 269 -7.51 17.56 0.98
N LEU A 270 -8.05 17.07 -0.14
CA LEU A 270 -7.36 17.06 -1.43
C LEU A 270 -7.07 18.46 -1.96
N THR A 271 -8.03 19.39 -1.84
CA THR A 271 -7.82 20.79 -2.22
C THR A 271 -6.68 21.41 -1.42
N GLY A 272 -6.63 21.14 -0.10
CA GLY A 272 -5.51 21.57 0.75
C GLY A 272 -4.16 20.98 0.31
N LEU A 273 -4.11 19.69 -0.01
CA LEU A 273 -2.88 19.03 -0.49
C LEU A 273 -2.39 19.60 -1.82
N TRP A 274 -3.28 19.80 -2.79
CA TRP A 274 -2.92 20.44 -4.06
C TRP A 274 -2.50 21.90 -3.88
N GLY A 275 -3.17 22.64 -2.98
CA GLY A 275 -2.78 24.01 -2.62
C GLY A 275 -1.37 24.07 -2.06
N LEU A 276 -1.01 23.16 -1.14
CA LEU A 276 0.35 23.05 -0.60
C LEU A 276 1.39 22.79 -1.69
N ILE A 277 1.08 21.90 -2.65
CA ILE A 277 1.99 21.61 -3.77
C ILE A 277 2.14 22.81 -4.69
N ALA A 278 1.05 23.51 -5.01
CA ALA A 278 1.10 24.73 -5.81
C ALA A 278 1.97 25.80 -5.14
N ILE A 279 1.85 25.99 -3.82
CA ILE A 279 2.69 26.92 -3.05
C ILE A 279 4.16 26.51 -3.10
N ARG A 280 4.48 25.22 -2.89
CA ARG A 280 5.87 24.74 -2.96
C ARG A 280 6.47 24.89 -4.36
N ALA A 281 5.67 24.66 -5.40
CA ALA A 281 6.09 24.81 -6.79
C ALA A 281 6.41 26.28 -7.15
N THR A 282 5.67 27.25 -6.60
CA THR A 282 5.89 28.69 -6.89
C THR A 282 6.95 29.33 -6.02
N THR A 283 7.15 28.86 -4.78
CA THR A 283 8.14 29.41 -3.84
C THR A 283 9.55 28.85 -4.05
N GLY A 284 9.76 28.03 -5.09
CA GLY A 284 11.06 27.45 -5.42
C GLY A 284 11.54 26.50 -4.34
N GLY A 285 10.63 25.69 -3.78
CA GLY A 285 10.89 24.78 -2.67
C GLY A 285 12.25 24.09 -2.83
N LYS A 286 13.18 24.46 -1.93
CA LYS A 286 14.40 23.69 -1.71
C LYS A 286 14.06 22.42 -0.94
#